data_AF-A0AAU3LKS2-F1
#
_entry.id   AF-A0AAU3LKS2-F1
#
_cell.length_a   1.000
_cell.length_b   1.000
_cell.length_c   1.000
_cell.angle_alpha   90.00
_cell.angle_beta   90.00
_cell.angle_gamma   90.00
#
_symmetry.space_group_name_H-M   'P 1'
#
loop_
_entity.id
_entity.type
_entity.pdbx_description
1 polymer ?
#
loop_
_entity_poly.entity_id
_entity_poly.type
_entity_poly.pdbx_seq_one_letter_code
_entity_poly.pdbx_strand_id
1 'polypeptide(L)' 'MGAGQKARGLVIGSNGGGQSYVVVPGGAIYRTRTASLDEPELDRVVDDLRQFLELLEHVLTQFVDSGKPGYL' A
#
# COMPACT_ATOMS: atom_id res chain seq x y z
N MET A 1 -9.78 -28.82 4.54
CA MET A 1 -8.98 -28.28 3.42
C MET A 1 -9.65 -26.99 2.96
N GLY A 2 -9.11 -25.83 3.36
CA GLY A 2 -9.72 -24.52 3.09
C GLY A 2 -9.06 -23.83 1.91
N ALA A 3 -9.52 -24.13 0.70
CA ALA A 3 -9.09 -23.41 -0.49
C ALA A 3 -9.81 -22.06 -0.55
N GLY A 4 -9.06 -20.95 -0.57
CA GLY A 4 -9.53 -19.69 -1.14
C GLY A 4 -9.96 -18.57 -0.18
N GLN A 5 -9.25 -18.32 0.93
CA GLN A 5 -9.33 -17.00 1.56
C GLN A 5 -8.48 -16.00 0.75
N LYS A 6 -8.99 -15.58 -0.42
CA LYS A 6 -8.49 -14.39 -1.13
C LYS A 6 -8.39 -13.26 -0.13
N ALA A 7 -7.24 -12.59 -0.07
CA ALA A 7 -7.01 -11.45 0.81
C ALA A 7 -8.20 -10.48 0.70
N ARG A 8 -8.97 -10.31 1.78
CA ARG A 8 -10.24 -9.56 1.82
C ARG A 8 -10.03 -8.03 1.86
N GLY A 9 -9.01 -7.55 1.17
CA GLY A 9 -8.63 -6.15 1.19
C GLY A 9 -9.10 -5.38 -0.04
N LEU A 10 -9.26 -4.07 0.11
CA LEU A 10 -9.58 -3.13 -0.96
C LEU A 10 -8.29 -2.50 -1.50
N VAL A 11 -8.01 -2.65 -2.79
CA VAL A 11 -6.91 -1.92 -3.44
C VAL A 11 -7.28 -0.44 -3.55
N ILE A 12 -6.42 0.44 -3.03
CA ILE A 12 -6.65 1.90 -3.04
C ILE A 12 -5.65 2.67 -3.90
N GLY A 13 -4.61 2.01 -4.40
CA GLY A 13 -3.61 2.63 -5.24
C GLY A 13 -2.54 1.65 -5.72
N SER A 14 -1.78 2.07 -6.73
CA SER A 14 -0.60 1.37 -7.23
C SER A 14 0.44 2.39 -7.66
N ASN A 15 1.73 2.03 -7.55
CA ASN A 15 2.83 2.84 -8.07
C ASN A 15 3.13 2.59 -9.56
N GLY A 16 2.34 1.75 -10.24
CA GLY A 16 2.57 1.38 -11.65
C GLY A 16 3.75 0.42 -11.88
N GLY A 17 4.60 0.19 -10.88
CA GLY A 17 5.72 -0.77 -10.90
C GLY A 17 5.35 -2.17 -10.40
N GLY A 18 4.06 -2.46 -10.30
CA GLY A 18 3.55 -3.75 -9.82
C GLY A 18 3.29 -3.82 -8.31
N GLN A 19 3.55 -2.76 -7.54
CA GLN A 19 3.16 -2.71 -6.13
C GLN A 19 1.76 -2.10 -5.99
N SER A 20 0.95 -2.69 -5.12
CA SER A 20 -0.40 -2.22 -4.80
C SER A 20 -0.52 -1.91 -3.30
N TYR A 21 -1.30 -0.89 -2.97
CA TYR A 21 -1.67 -0.58 -1.59
C TYR A 21 -3.07 -1.10 -1.31
N VAL A 22 -3.21 -1.85 -0.22
CA VAL A 22 -4.41 -2.61 0.12
C VAL A 22 -4.85 -2.30 1.54
N VAL A 23 -6.10 -1.89 1.70
CA VAL A 23 -6.76 -1.71 3.00
C VAL A 23 -7.39 -3.04 3.41
N VAL A 24 -7.01 -3.57 4.56
CA VAL A 24 -7.60 -4.83 5.10
C VAL A 24 -8.77 -4.55 6.04
N PRO A 25 -9.62 -5.55 6.36
CA PRO A 25 -10.58 -5.42 7.45
C PRO A 25 -9.84 -5.02 8.75
N GLY A 26 -10.27 -3.92 9.37
CA GLY A 26 -9.54 -3.29 10.48
C GLY A 26 -8.82 -1.98 10.11
N GLY A 27 -8.78 -1.62 8.83
CA GLY A 27 -8.36 -0.29 8.37
C GLY A 27 -6.87 -0.14 8.08
N ALA A 28 -6.04 -1.07 8.53
CA ALA A 28 -4.61 -1.08 8.25
C ALA A 28 -4.32 -1.17 6.75
N ILE A 29 -3.26 -0.50 6.33
CA ILE A 29 -2.85 -0.42 4.93
C ILE A 29 -1.54 -1.17 4.75
N TYR A 30 -1.52 -2.06 3.76
CA TYR A 30 -0.38 -2.87 3.40
C TYR A 30 0.04 -2.58 1.95
N ARG A 31 1.33 -2.75 1.66
CA ARG A 31 1.89 -2.68 0.31
C ARG A 31 2.30 -4.08 -0.14
N THR A 32 1.94 -4.47 -1.36
CA THR A 32 2.43 -5.71 -1.95
C THR A 32 3.92 -5.59 -2.29
N ARG A 33 4.70 -6.63 -1.99
CA ARG A 33 6.11 -6.72 -2.36
C ARG A 33 6.30 -7.25 -3.78
N THR A 34 5.34 -8.03 -4.27
CA THR A 34 5.33 -8.62 -5.60
C THR A 34 4.09 -8.13 -6.38
N ALA A 35 4.16 -8.28 -7.70
CA ALA A 35 3.05 -7.98 -8.61
C ALA A 35 1.94 -9.06 -8.61
N SER A 36 2.14 -10.15 -7.88
CA SER A 36 1.15 -11.22 -7.74
C SER A 36 0.19 -10.91 -6.60
N LEU A 37 -1.11 -10.95 -6.88
CA LEU A 37 -2.17 -10.85 -5.88
C LEU A 37 -2.64 -12.22 -5.38
N ASP A 38 -2.13 -13.32 -5.95
CA ASP A 38 -2.52 -14.68 -5.56
C ASP A 38 -1.81 -15.13 -4.28
N GLU A 39 -0.54 -14.74 -4.10
CA GLU A 39 0.25 -14.92 -2.88
C GLU A 39 1.08 -13.67 -2.58
N PRO A 40 0.43 -12.54 -2.22
CA PRO A 40 1.14 -11.30 -1.99
C PRO A 40 1.89 -11.35 -0.66
N GLU A 41 3.21 -11.16 -0.71
CA GLU A 41 3.95 -10.72 0.47
C GLU A 41 3.55 -9.27 0.77
N LEU A 42 3.05 -9.03 1.99
CA LEU A 42 2.49 -7.75 2.39
C LEU A 42 3.36 -7.09 3.46
N ASP A 43 3.85 -5.90 3.17
CA ASP A 43 4.50 -5.03 4.15
C ASP A 43 3.44 -4.08 4.74
N ARG A 44 3.30 -4.03 6.07
CA ARG A 44 2.41 -3.04 6.71
C ARG A 44 3.01 -1.65 6.51
N VAL A 45 2.21 -0.71 6.02
CA VAL A 45 2.61 0.68 5.77
C VAL A 45 2.19 1.54 6.95
N VAL A 46 0.89 1.54 7.26
CA VAL A 46 0.28 2.36 8.33
C VAL A 46 -0.98 1.69 8.88
N ASP A 47 -1.45 2.18 10.02
CA ASP A 47 -2.59 1.60 10.73
C ASP A 47 -3.95 2.04 10.22
N ASP A 48 -4.02 3.17 9.51
CA ASP A 48 -5.27 3.72 8.99
C ASP A 48 -5.07 4.64 7.78
N LEU A 49 -6.18 5.01 7.15
CA LEU A 49 -6.19 5.87 5.97
C LEU A 49 -5.71 7.29 6.26
N ARG A 50 -5.93 7.82 7.46
CA ARG A 50 -5.48 9.18 7.80
C ARG A 50 -3.97 9.25 7.79
N GLN A 51 -3.30 8.32 8.47
CA GLN A 51 -1.85 8.21 8.49
C GLN A 51 -1.28 8.00 7.08
N PHE A 52 -1.99 7.26 6.22
CA PHE A 52 -1.57 7.06 4.83
C PHE A 52 -1.60 8.36 4.03
N LEU A 53 -2.65 9.17 4.18
CA LEU A 53 -2.78 10.45 3.49
C LEU A 53 -1.74 11.46 3.99
N GLU A 54 -1.45 11.48 5.29
CA GLU A 54 -0.38 12.30 5.87
C GLU A 54 1.00 11.90 5.32
N LEU A 55 1.27 10.59 5.23
CA LEU A 55 2.50 10.08 4.62
C LEU A 55 2.59 10.45 3.13
N LEU A 56 1.48 10.33 2.39
CA LEU A 56 1.40 10.70 0.98
C LEU A 56 1.68 12.20 0.79
N GLU A 57 1.06 13.08 1.57
CA GLU A 57 1.31 14.52 1.54
C GLU A 57 2.78 14.84 1.82
N HIS A 58 3.38 14.17 2.80
CA HIS A 58 4.80 14.36 3.13
C HIS A 58 5.72 13.96 1.98
N VAL A 59 5.51 12.78 1.40
CA VAL A 59 6.30 12.28 0.26
C VAL A 59 6.13 13.18 -0.97
N LEU A 60 4.91 13.66 -1.24
CA LEU A 60 4.65 14.59 -2.34
C LEU A 60 5.37 15.93 -2.13
N THR A 61 5.33 16.48 -0.91
CA THR A 61 6.05 17.71 -0.57
C THR A 61 7.56 17.55 -0.80
N GLN A 62 8.14 16.46 -0.31
CA GLN A 62 9.56 16.16 -0.54
C GLN A 62 9.89 15.99 -2.02
N PHE A 63 9.02 15.35 -2.79
CA PHE A 63 9.23 15.17 -4.23
C PHE A 63 9.20 16.51 -4.97
N VAL A 64 8.24 17.38 -4.65
CA VAL A 64 8.14 18.73 -5.23
C VAL A 64 9.39 19.55 -4.91
N ASP A 65 9.88 19.47 -3.67
CA ASP A 65 11.03 20.26 -3.23
C ASP A 65 12.37 19.74 -3.74
N SER A 66 12.55 18.41 -3.79
CA SER A 66 13.85 17.78 -4.03
C SER A 66 13.99 17.08 -5.39
N GLY A 67 12.89 16.86 -6.10
CA GLY A 67 12.83 16.04 -7.31
C GLY A 67 13.12 14.55 -7.10
N LYS A 68 13.36 14.11 -5.84
CA LYS A 68 13.65 12.71 -5.51
C LYS A 68 12.35 12.01 -5.12
N PRO A 69 12.05 10.84 -5.70
CA PRO A 69 10.89 10.07 -5.27
C PRO A 69 11.10 9.63 -3.81
N GLY A 70 10.20 10.06 -2.92
CA GLY A 70 10.12 9.50 -1.58
C GLY A 70 9.52 8.09 -1.61
N TYR A 71 9.64 7.36 -0.49
CA TYR A 71 9.11 6.02 -0.35
C TYR A 71 7.80 6.04 0.46
N LEU A 72 6.79 5.34 -0.07
CA LEU A 72 5.51 5.03 0.59
C LEU A 72 5.47 3.57 1.03
#